data_AF-A0A6U1NMD7-F1
#
_entry.id   AF-A0A6U1NMD7-F1
#
_cell.length_a   1.000
_cell.length_b   1.000
_cell.length_c   1.000
_cell.angle_alpha   90.00
_cell.angle_beta   90.00
_cell.angle_gamma   90.00
#
_symmetry.space_group_name_H-M   'P 1'
#
loop_
_entity.id
_entity.type
_entity.pdbx_description
1 polymer ?
#
loop_
_entity_poly.entity_id
_entity_poly.type
_entity_poly.pdbx_seq_one_letter_code
_entity_poly.pdbx_strand_id
1 'polypeptide(L)'
;GERVEQGEVALLKSGSDIRMNTYYLKFLLPRDAQPTSMHVPHPLKKRKKPSSSSTSSSSSGSVPAWSGKSGAALVEQLEQTPVKQLLEWFWDAIRNNQWERRHQMMCGAINYHAVRDAARSPQMQALAKEHTGVSRSEVMEWIQHSPKYKEWVQEVLKKMELKSFQANVTKCLWKAKYKRNSSIGRFVRWKLPDEEELGPPSDAEMSSNEGTSETKAKEGEEEENDDDDKGKASQNEEKDQEDDQTGGQVPSSETTTSDNPPSSELPRETGTEVNNSPANTINDDDEDDDDDNNESANTL
;
A
#
# COMPACT_ATOMS: atom_id res chain seq x y z
N GLY A 1 30.73 6.46 4.06
CA GLY A 1 30.18 6.19 5.40
C GLY A 1 29.84 4.72 5.45
N GLU A 2 30.18 4.05 6.54
CA GLU A 2 29.93 2.62 6.74
C GLU A 2 28.46 2.40 7.16
N ARG A 3 27.86 1.28 6.74
CA ARG A 3 26.48 0.93 7.09
C ARG A 3 26.51 0.09 8.35
N VAL A 4 25.85 0.58 9.40
CA VAL A 4 25.70 -0.12 10.68
C VAL A 4 24.50 -1.06 10.60
N GLU A 5 24.69 -2.35 10.87
CA GLU A 5 23.64 -3.36 10.90
C GLU A 5 22.99 -3.53 12.28
N GLN A 6 21.89 -4.29 12.34
CA GLN A 6 21.14 -4.50 13.58
C GLN A 6 21.96 -5.34 14.57
N GLY A 7 22.44 -4.71 15.63
CA GLY A 7 23.25 -5.34 16.69
C GLY A 7 24.71 -4.90 16.68
N GLU A 8 25.13 -4.15 15.66
CA GLU A 8 26.44 -3.51 15.62
C GLU A 8 26.47 -2.20 16.44
N VAL A 9 27.68 -1.77 16.81
CA VAL A 9 27.91 -0.56 17.61
C VAL A 9 28.87 0.35 16.86
N ALA A 10 28.38 1.54 16.47
CA ALA A 10 29.20 2.57 15.85
C ALA A 10 29.65 3.62 16.87
N LEU A 11 30.93 3.96 16.86
CA LEU A 11 31.49 5.02 17.70
C LEU A 11 31.34 6.38 17.01
N LEU A 12 30.38 7.19 17.47
CA LEU A 12 30.19 8.56 17.01
C LEU A 12 31.21 9.50 17.66
N LYS A 13 31.90 10.31 16.85
CA LYS A 13 32.83 11.37 17.30
C LYS A 13 32.19 12.73 17.04
N SER A 14 32.64 13.77 17.73
CA SER A 14 32.18 15.14 17.43
C SER A 14 32.51 15.49 15.97
N GLY A 15 31.52 15.96 15.23
CA GLY A 15 31.59 16.21 13.79
C GLY A 15 31.21 15.02 12.90
N SER A 16 30.90 13.82 13.45
CA SER A 16 30.47 12.66 12.66
C SER A 16 29.13 12.92 11.96
N ASP A 17 29.09 12.68 10.65
CA ASP A 17 27.87 12.78 9.85
C ASP A 17 27.10 11.45 9.85
N ILE A 18 25.80 11.51 10.14
CA ILE A 18 24.89 10.36 10.24
C ILE A 18 23.83 10.52 9.16
N ARG A 19 23.74 9.56 8.22
CA ARG A 19 22.68 9.51 7.21
C ARG A 19 21.60 8.51 7.62
N MET A 20 20.37 9.00 7.79
CA MET A 20 19.19 8.17 8.05
C MET A 20 18.21 8.34 6.90
N ASN A 21 18.23 7.40 5.96
CA ASN A 21 17.46 7.45 4.71
C ASN A 21 17.75 8.73 3.90
N THR A 22 16.81 9.68 3.90
CA THR A 22 16.89 10.99 3.23
C THR A 22 17.43 12.10 4.14
N TYR A 23 17.56 11.87 5.45
CA TYR A 23 18.03 12.85 6.41
C TYR A 23 19.54 12.75 6.62
N TYR A 24 20.18 13.91 6.76
CA TYR A 24 21.58 14.05 7.14
C TYR A 24 21.63 14.81 8.46
N LEU A 25 22.18 14.18 9.50
CA LEU A 25 22.42 14.79 10.81
C LEU A 25 23.93 14.89 11.05
N LYS A 26 24.35 15.92 11.79
CA LYS A 26 25.73 16.05 12.26
C LYS A 26 25.77 15.87 13.77
N PHE A 27 26.50 14.88 14.25
CA PHE A 27 26.66 14.64 15.68
C PHE A 27 27.67 15.64 16.25
N LEU A 28 27.25 16.45 17.21
CA LEU A 28 28.09 17.47 17.86
C LEU A 28 28.14 17.17 19.35
N LEU A 29 29.33 16.94 19.90
CA LEU A 29 29.54 16.90 21.34
C LEU A 29 29.76 18.33 21.86
N PRO A 30 29.17 18.71 23.01
CA PRO A 30 29.55 19.93 23.72
C PRO A 30 31.06 19.93 24.00
N ARG A 31 31.71 21.10 23.89
CA ARG A 31 33.18 21.22 24.03
C ARG A 31 33.68 20.78 25.41
N ASP A 32 32.85 20.93 26.43
CA ASP A 32 33.16 20.63 27.83
C ASP A 32 32.58 19.27 28.30
N ALA A 33 32.09 18.43 27.38
CA ALA A 33 31.46 17.16 27.71
C ALA A 33 32.47 16.13 28.23
N GLN A 34 32.40 15.82 29.52
CA GLN A 34 33.14 14.71 30.12
C GLN A 34 32.58 13.35 29.66
N PRO A 35 33.41 12.37 29.26
CA PRO A 35 32.95 11.07 28.78
C PRO A 35 32.05 10.36 29.82
N THR A 36 30.77 10.20 29.49
CA THR A 36 29.78 9.57 30.37
C THR A 36 29.39 8.20 29.84
N SER A 37 29.71 7.14 30.58
CA SER A 37 29.26 5.79 30.25
C SER A 37 27.81 5.59 30.72
N MET A 38 26.86 5.61 29.79
CA MET A 38 25.48 5.22 30.09
C MET A 38 25.30 3.72 29.88
N HIS A 39 25.09 2.99 30.97
CA HIS A 39 24.67 1.59 30.90
C HIS A 39 23.20 1.53 30.45
N VAL A 40 22.97 1.30 29.14
CA VAL A 40 21.63 1.01 28.61
C VAL A 40 21.19 -0.35 29.18
N PRO A 41 20.13 -0.42 30.00
CA PRO A 41 19.69 -1.69 30.55
C PRO A 41 19.18 -2.59 29.43
N HIS A 42 19.77 -3.79 29.31
CA HIS A 42 19.32 -4.78 28.34
C HIS A 42 17.80 -5.03 28.53
N PRO A 43 16.99 -5.03 27.44
CA PRO A 43 15.56 -5.23 27.56
C PRO A 43 15.30 -6.60 28.20
N LEU A 44 14.79 -6.58 29.43
CA LEU A 44 14.58 -7.76 30.25
C LEU A 44 13.75 -8.78 29.47
N LYS A 45 14.34 -9.95 29.20
CA LYS A 45 13.68 -11.08 28.53
C LYS A 45 12.38 -11.36 29.28
N LYS A 46 11.23 -10.99 28.68
CA LYS A 46 9.92 -11.09 29.32
C LYS A 46 9.67 -12.54 29.74
N ARG A 47 9.77 -12.82 31.05
CA ARG A 47 9.42 -14.14 31.61
C ARG A 47 8.00 -14.48 31.17
N LYS A 48 7.83 -15.61 30.47
CA LYS A 48 6.51 -16.16 30.16
C LYS A 48 5.74 -16.30 31.47
N LYS A 49 4.67 -15.51 31.66
CA LYS A 49 3.70 -15.77 32.73
C LYS A 49 2.99 -17.09 32.40
N PRO A 50 2.80 -18.01 33.36
CA PRO A 50 1.95 -19.17 33.14
C PRO A 50 0.52 -18.68 32.88
N SER A 51 -0.09 -19.15 31.81
CA SER A 51 -1.46 -18.81 31.42
C SER A 51 -2.45 -19.58 32.30
N SER A 52 -3.05 -18.90 33.28
CA SER A 52 -4.20 -19.43 34.01
C SER A 52 -5.42 -19.49 33.08
N SER A 53 -5.77 -20.69 32.64
CA SER A 53 -6.92 -20.96 31.78
C SER A 53 -8.23 -20.94 32.56
N SER A 54 -9.02 -19.89 32.38
CA SER A 54 -10.42 -19.84 32.79
C SER A 54 -11.24 -19.21 31.66
N THR A 55 -11.82 -20.04 30.80
CA THR A 55 -12.66 -19.59 29.69
C THR A 55 -14.04 -20.23 29.81
N SER A 56 -15.01 -19.45 30.28
CA SER A 56 -16.43 -19.76 30.18
C SER A 56 -16.87 -19.67 28.72
N SER A 57 -17.57 -20.70 28.24
CA SER A 57 -18.09 -20.78 26.88
C SER A 57 -19.30 -19.86 26.66
N SER A 58 -19.16 -18.88 25.79
CA SER A 58 -20.30 -18.22 25.12
C SER A 58 -20.08 -18.26 23.59
N SER A 59 -21.06 -18.79 22.89
CA SER A 59 -20.92 -19.27 21.50
C SER A 59 -21.47 -18.28 20.49
N SER A 60 -20.73 -17.20 20.22
CA SER A 60 -21.07 -16.22 19.18
C SER A 60 -19.82 -15.81 18.40
N GLY A 61 -19.74 -16.22 17.12
CA GLY A 61 -18.80 -15.67 16.14
C GLY A 61 -17.34 -15.55 16.58
N SER A 62 -16.77 -16.59 17.20
CA SER A 62 -15.44 -16.48 17.83
C SER A 62 -14.35 -16.19 16.80
N VAL A 63 -13.87 -14.93 16.80
CA VAL A 63 -12.73 -14.47 15.97
C VAL A 63 -11.55 -15.40 16.22
N PRO A 64 -10.85 -15.91 15.18
CA PRO A 64 -9.85 -16.95 15.39
C PRO A 64 -8.75 -16.50 16.35
N ALA A 65 -8.28 -17.43 17.20
CA ALA A 65 -7.24 -17.15 18.18
C ALA A 65 -5.88 -16.86 17.50
N TRP A 66 -5.65 -15.62 17.09
CA TRP A 66 -4.44 -15.19 16.38
C TRP A 66 -3.20 -15.04 17.27
N SER A 67 -3.31 -15.32 18.58
CA SER A 67 -2.21 -15.18 19.54
C SER A 67 -1.08 -16.19 19.27
N GLY A 68 0.12 -15.70 18.97
CA GLY A 68 1.36 -16.48 18.92
C GLY A 68 1.92 -16.76 17.53
N LYS A 69 1.21 -16.42 16.45
CA LYS A 69 1.77 -16.49 15.08
C LYS A 69 2.70 -15.31 14.81
N SER A 70 3.69 -15.51 13.94
CA SER A 70 4.51 -14.40 13.41
C SER A 70 3.64 -13.49 12.52
N GLY A 71 4.01 -12.22 12.39
CA GLY A 71 3.26 -11.28 11.56
C GLY A 71 3.13 -11.71 10.10
N ALA A 72 4.16 -12.39 9.56
CA ALA A 72 4.13 -12.93 8.20
C ALA A 72 3.15 -14.12 8.07
N ALA A 73 3.20 -15.09 8.99
CA ALA A 73 2.30 -16.24 8.97
C ALA A 73 0.83 -15.86 9.20
N LEU A 74 0.55 -14.77 9.92
CA LEU A 74 -0.79 -14.22 10.04
C LEU A 74 -1.27 -13.58 8.72
N VAL A 75 -0.40 -12.82 8.04
CA VAL A 75 -0.74 -12.22 6.74
C VAL A 75 -1.03 -13.30 5.69
N GLU A 76 -0.19 -14.33 5.61
CA GLU A 76 -0.41 -15.47 4.70
C GLU A 76 -1.72 -16.20 4.99
N GLN A 77 -2.04 -16.45 6.27
CA GLN A 77 -3.33 -17.05 6.64
C GLN A 77 -4.51 -16.15 6.23
N LEU A 78 -4.41 -14.83 6.43
CA LEU A 78 -5.48 -13.89 6.06
C LEU A 78 -5.70 -13.86 4.54
N GLU A 79 -4.65 -14.02 3.73
CA GLU A 79 -4.75 -14.03 2.26
C GLU A 79 -5.24 -15.37 1.68
N GLN A 80 -5.20 -16.44 2.48
CA GLN A 80 -5.84 -17.73 2.20
C GLN A 80 -7.30 -17.77 2.69
N THR A 81 -7.73 -16.79 3.51
CA THR A 81 -9.08 -16.75 4.06
C THR A 81 -10.07 -16.25 3.01
N PRO A 82 -11.26 -16.87 2.84
CA PRO A 82 -12.28 -16.38 1.91
C PRO A 82 -12.66 -14.92 2.17
N VAL A 83 -12.75 -14.12 1.11
CA VAL A 83 -12.97 -12.67 1.20
C VAL A 83 -14.26 -12.29 1.94
N LYS A 84 -15.31 -13.11 1.83
CA LYS A 84 -16.54 -12.96 2.62
C LYS A 84 -16.27 -12.97 4.13
N GLN A 85 -15.47 -13.92 4.61
CA GLN A 85 -15.12 -14.05 6.02
C GLN A 85 -14.20 -12.91 6.50
N LEU A 86 -13.29 -12.42 5.65
CA LEU A 86 -12.49 -11.22 5.93
C LEU A 86 -13.37 -9.97 6.09
N LEU A 87 -14.40 -9.83 5.26
CA LEU A 87 -15.37 -8.74 5.35
C LEU A 87 -16.24 -8.86 6.62
N GLU A 88 -16.71 -10.06 6.97
CA GLU A 88 -17.44 -10.31 8.23
C GLU A 88 -16.61 -9.88 9.45
N TRP A 89 -15.34 -10.30 9.54
CA TRP A 89 -14.43 -9.88 10.61
C TRP A 89 -14.12 -8.38 10.60
N PHE A 90 -14.09 -7.74 9.41
CA PHE A 90 -13.97 -6.29 9.31
C PHE A 90 -15.18 -5.57 9.90
N TRP A 91 -16.39 -6.01 9.53
CA TRP A 91 -17.63 -5.44 10.04
C TRP A 91 -17.79 -5.66 11.55
N ASP A 92 -17.36 -6.79 12.08
CA ASP A 92 -17.27 -7.02 13.53
C ASP A 92 -16.31 -6.04 14.22
N ALA A 93 -15.13 -5.80 13.65
CA ALA A 93 -14.16 -4.85 14.20
C ALA A 93 -14.70 -3.41 14.20
N ILE A 94 -15.40 -2.99 13.14
CA ILE A 94 -16.03 -1.66 13.05
C ILE A 94 -17.18 -1.54 14.05
N ARG A 95 -18.11 -2.51 14.11
CA ARG A 95 -19.25 -2.51 15.05
C ARG A 95 -18.82 -2.45 16.52
N ASN A 96 -17.71 -3.13 16.86
CA ASN A 96 -17.15 -3.12 18.22
C ASN A 96 -16.16 -1.97 18.47
N ASN A 97 -15.96 -1.06 17.51
CA ASN A 97 -14.98 0.04 17.54
C ASN A 97 -13.54 -0.42 17.90
N GLN A 98 -13.17 -1.64 17.51
CA GLN A 98 -11.83 -2.19 17.73
C GLN A 98 -10.96 -1.95 16.50
N TRP A 99 -10.25 -0.83 16.42
CA TRP A 99 -9.24 -0.61 15.37
C TRP A 99 -7.84 -0.94 15.87
N GLU A 100 -7.27 -2.03 15.36
CA GLU A 100 -6.00 -2.59 15.82
C GLU A 100 -5.10 -2.98 14.64
N ARG A 101 -3.82 -3.23 14.91
CA ARG A 101 -2.83 -3.66 13.90
C ARG A 101 -3.26 -4.93 13.13
N ARG A 102 -4.01 -5.84 13.76
CA ARG A 102 -4.59 -7.03 13.12
C ARG A 102 -5.63 -6.67 12.05
N HIS A 103 -6.45 -5.66 12.29
CA HIS A 103 -7.46 -5.19 11.32
C HIS A 103 -6.82 -4.44 10.15
N GLN A 104 -5.68 -3.77 10.37
CA GLN A 104 -4.85 -3.23 9.29
C GLN A 104 -4.25 -4.33 8.38
N MET A 105 -3.79 -5.46 8.96
CA MET A 105 -3.33 -6.62 8.18
C MET A 105 -4.46 -7.25 7.38
N MET A 106 -5.64 -7.39 7.98
CA MET A 106 -6.86 -7.87 7.31
C MET A 106 -7.27 -6.97 6.14
N CYS A 107 -7.18 -5.64 6.28
CA CYS A 107 -7.39 -4.72 5.15
C CYS A 107 -6.35 -4.92 4.03
N GLY A 108 -5.12 -5.34 4.36
CA GLY A 108 -4.13 -5.76 3.37
C GLY A 108 -4.56 -7.00 2.58
N ALA A 109 -5.08 -8.02 3.26
CA ALA A 109 -5.64 -9.21 2.61
C ALA A 109 -6.86 -8.88 1.74
N ILE A 110 -7.81 -8.07 2.22
CA ILE A 110 -8.98 -7.65 1.41
C ILE A 110 -8.53 -6.87 0.17
N ASN A 111 -7.54 -5.97 0.28
CA ASN A 111 -6.93 -5.32 -0.90
C ASN A 111 -6.33 -6.34 -1.90
N TYR A 112 -5.69 -7.40 -1.42
CA TYR A 112 -5.12 -8.44 -2.29
C TYR A 112 -6.20 -9.23 -3.05
N HIS A 113 -7.31 -9.59 -2.40
CA HIS A 113 -8.46 -10.18 -3.09
C HIS A 113 -9.09 -9.19 -4.08
N ALA A 114 -9.29 -7.94 -3.69
CA ALA A 114 -9.90 -6.93 -4.54
C ALA A 114 -9.08 -6.65 -5.81
N VAL A 115 -7.74 -6.66 -5.71
CA VAL A 115 -6.83 -6.54 -6.86
C VAL A 115 -6.85 -7.78 -7.75
N ARG A 116 -6.95 -9.00 -7.19
CA ARG A 116 -7.10 -10.23 -8.00
C ARG A 116 -8.46 -10.30 -8.71
N ASP A 117 -9.54 -9.90 -8.04
CA ASP A 117 -10.88 -9.90 -8.62
C ASP A 117 -11.02 -8.77 -9.67
N ALA A 118 -10.33 -7.62 -9.48
CA ALA A 118 -10.21 -6.59 -10.51
C ALA A 118 -9.55 -7.13 -11.80
N ALA A 119 -8.46 -7.89 -11.69
CA ALA A 119 -7.76 -8.49 -12.85
C ALA A 119 -8.66 -9.39 -13.71
N ARG A 120 -9.62 -10.06 -13.09
CA ARG A 120 -10.60 -10.94 -13.78
C ARG A 120 -11.79 -10.18 -14.36
N SER A 121 -11.99 -8.92 -14.01
CA SER A 121 -13.15 -8.16 -14.49
C SER A 121 -13.04 -7.85 -15.99
N PRO A 122 -14.11 -8.03 -16.78
CA PRO A 122 -14.11 -7.69 -18.21
C PRO A 122 -13.73 -6.23 -18.48
N GLN A 123 -14.10 -5.32 -17.59
CA GLN A 123 -13.75 -3.90 -17.66
C GLN A 123 -12.23 -3.65 -17.59
N MET A 124 -11.54 -4.24 -16.61
CA MET A 124 -10.07 -4.10 -16.52
C MET A 124 -9.36 -4.82 -17.67
N GLN A 125 -9.89 -5.95 -18.15
CA GLN A 125 -9.34 -6.63 -19.33
C GLN A 125 -9.50 -5.79 -20.61
N ALA A 126 -10.61 -5.07 -20.78
CA ALA A 126 -10.81 -4.16 -21.90
C ALA A 126 -9.80 -3.00 -21.87
N LEU A 127 -9.70 -2.29 -20.72
CA LEU A 127 -8.71 -1.20 -20.54
C LEU A 127 -7.27 -1.69 -20.72
N ALA A 128 -6.95 -2.91 -20.28
CA ALA A 128 -5.63 -3.50 -20.46
C ALA A 128 -5.29 -3.75 -21.93
N LYS A 129 -6.26 -4.17 -22.75
CA LYS A 129 -6.10 -4.35 -24.20
C LYS A 129 -5.96 -3.00 -24.90
N GLU A 130 -6.79 -2.03 -24.57
CA GLU A 130 -6.79 -0.70 -25.19
C GLU A 130 -5.53 0.12 -24.87
N HIS A 131 -5.07 0.12 -23.63
CA HIS A 131 -3.97 0.98 -23.17
C HIS A 131 -2.67 0.22 -22.88
N THR A 132 -2.55 -1.04 -23.33
CA THR A 132 -1.44 -1.98 -23.04
C THR A 132 -1.23 -2.33 -21.56
N GLY A 133 -2.17 -1.96 -20.69
CA GLY A 133 -2.14 -2.22 -19.25
C GLY A 133 -2.92 -1.16 -18.45
N VAL A 134 -3.26 -1.47 -17.21
CA VAL A 134 -4.07 -0.59 -16.34
C VAL A 134 -3.20 0.32 -15.49
N SER A 135 -3.69 1.52 -15.18
CA SER A 135 -3.09 2.40 -14.18
C SER A 135 -3.54 2.02 -12.77
N ARG A 136 -2.80 2.45 -11.74
CA ARG A 136 -3.21 2.24 -10.34
C ARG A 136 -4.55 2.91 -10.02
N SER A 137 -4.83 4.05 -10.63
CA SER A 137 -6.08 4.79 -10.41
C SER A 137 -7.28 4.02 -10.95
N GLU A 138 -7.19 3.47 -12.17
CA GLU A 138 -8.23 2.63 -12.78
C GLU A 138 -8.57 1.41 -11.89
N VAL A 139 -7.56 0.74 -11.33
CA VAL A 139 -7.78 -0.39 -10.40
C VAL A 139 -8.44 0.07 -9.09
N MET A 140 -8.05 1.22 -8.53
CA MET A 140 -8.67 1.76 -7.31
C MET A 140 -10.12 2.19 -7.54
N GLU A 141 -10.39 2.83 -8.67
CA GLU A 141 -11.72 3.24 -9.09
C GLU A 141 -12.64 2.03 -9.28
N TRP A 142 -12.14 0.94 -9.89
CA TRP A 142 -12.87 -0.32 -9.98
C TRP A 142 -13.21 -0.88 -8.59
N ILE A 143 -12.24 -0.92 -7.66
CA ILE A 143 -12.46 -1.43 -6.30
C ILE A 143 -13.48 -0.55 -5.55
N GLN A 144 -13.46 0.77 -5.77
CA GLN A 144 -14.40 1.73 -5.15
C GLN A 144 -15.83 1.57 -5.68
N HIS A 145 -16.02 1.24 -6.97
CA HIS A 145 -17.34 1.04 -7.57
C HIS A 145 -17.83 -0.43 -7.53
N SER A 146 -16.95 -1.38 -7.22
CA SER A 146 -17.28 -2.80 -7.14
C SER A 146 -18.36 -3.06 -6.09
N PRO A 147 -19.49 -3.74 -6.43
CA PRO A 147 -20.54 -4.09 -5.48
C PRO A 147 -20.05 -4.85 -4.25
N LYS A 148 -18.95 -5.61 -4.40
CA LYS A 148 -18.32 -6.45 -3.38
C LYS A 148 -17.46 -5.66 -2.39
N TYR A 149 -16.95 -4.49 -2.78
CA TYR A 149 -15.92 -3.76 -2.02
C TYR A 149 -16.26 -2.31 -1.67
N LYS A 150 -17.22 -1.68 -2.37
CA LYS A 150 -17.55 -0.25 -2.22
C LYS A 150 -17.73 0.22 -0.76
N GLU A 151 -18.49 -0.52 0.04
CA GLU A 151 -18.81 -0.18 1.44
C GLU A 151 -17.58 -0.32 2.35
N TRP A 152 -16.78 -1.37 2.12
CA TRP A 152 -15.51 -1.56 2.81
C TRP A 152 -14.49 -0.46 2.47
N VAL A 153 -14.41 -0.01 1.22
CA VAL A 153 -13.54 1.12 0.82
C VAL A 153 -13.97 2.40 1.55
N GLN A 154 -15.27 2.71 1.57
CA GLN A 154 -15.81 3.88 2.26
C GLN A 154 -15.45 3.91 3.75
N GLU A 155 -15.58 2.78 4.46
CA GLU A 155 -15.21 2.69 5.87
C GLU A 155 -13.70 2.66 6.12
N VAL A 156 -12.92 1.98 5.26
CA VAL A 156 -11.46 2.00 5.34
C VAL A 156 -10.91 3.42 5.21
N LEU A 157 -11.44 4.23 4.29
CA LEU A 157 -10.99 5.61 4.10
C LEU A 157 -11.37 6.55 5.26
N LYS A 158 -12.34 6.18 6.12
CA LYS A 158 -12.59 6.86 7.41
C LYS A 158 -11.58 6.51 8.51
N LYS A 159 -10.84 5.40 8.37
CA LYS A 159 -9.90 4.87 9.39
C LYS A 159 -8.43 4.87 8.94
N MET A 160 -8.16 5.09 7.66
CA MET A 160 -6.82 5.08 7.06
C MET A 160 -6.72 6.13 5.95
N GLU A 161 -5.61 6.87 5.92
CA GLU A 161 -5.33 7.86 4.89
C GLU A 161 -5.34 7.27 3.47
N LEU A 162 -5.84 8.05 2.51
CA LEU A 162 -5.84 7.69 1.08
C LEU A 162 -4.44 7.32 0.55
N LYS A 163 -3.37 7.99 1.01
CA LYS A 163 -1.99 7.65 0.65
C LYS A 163 -1.58 6.25 1.13
N SER A 164 -2.03 5.85 2.32
CA SER A 164 -1.79 4.51 2.86
C SER A 164 -2.61 3.44 2.14
N PHE A 165 -3.85 3.75 1.74
CA PHE A 165 -4.66 2.89 0.86
C PHE A 165 -3.98 2.69 -0.51
N GLN A 166 -3.57 3.77 -1.18
CA GLN A 166 -2.81 3.73 -2.45
C GLN A 166 -1.53 2.88 -2.34
N ALA A 167 -0.78 3.02 -1.24
CA ALA A 167 0.44 2.25 -1.01
C ALA A 167 0.15 0.75 -0.80
N ASN A 168 -0.97 0.40 -0.18
CA ASN A 168 -1.38 -1.00 -0.02
C ASN A 168 -1.84 -1.60 -1.35
N VAL A 169 -2.61 -0.88 -2.17
CA VAL A 169 -2.95 -1.32 -3.55
C VAL A 169 -1.68 -1.56 -4.38
N THR A 170 -0.69 -0.67 -4.32
CA THR A 170 0.60 -0.89 -5.02
C THR A 170 1.34 -2.15 -4.56
N LYS A 171 1.32 -2.49 -3.26
CA LYS A 171 1.89 -3.76 -2.77
C LYS A 171 1.10 -4.97 -3.28
N CYS A 172 -0.22 -4.85 -3.32
CA CYS A 172 -1.12 -5.91 -3.78
C CYS A 172 -0.99 -6.18 -5.28
N LEU A 173 -0.73 -5.16 -6.12
CA LEU A 173 -0.43 -5.34 -7.55
C LEU A 173 0.82 -6.23 -7.75
N TRP A 174 1.94 -5.88 -7.11
CA TRP A 174 3.16 -6.72 -7.16
C TRP A 174 2.90 -8.14 -6.66
N LYS A 175 2.15 -8.28 -5.56
CA LYS A 175 1.84 -9.59 -4.96
C LYS A 175 0.97 -10.44 -5.88
N ALA A 176 -0.02 -9.84 -6.52
CA ALA A 176 -0.90 -10.45 -7.52
C ALA A 176 -0.25 -10.52 -8.93
N LYS A 177 1.09 -10.54 -9.01
CA LYS A 177 1.87 -10.79 -10.24
C LYS A 177 1.67 -9.78 -11.39
N TYR A 178 1.07 -8.62 -11.14
CA TYR A 178 1.00 -7.56 -12.14
C TYR A 178 2.41 -7.13 -12.58
N LYS A 179 2.66 -7.15 -13.88
CA LYS A 179 3.96 -6.85 -14.49
C LYS A 179 4.01 -5.36 -14.86
N ARG A 180 4.97 -4.60 -14.33
CA ARG A 180 5.08 -3.15 -14.56
C ARG A 180 5.68 -2.86 -15.94
N ASN A 181 4.98 -2.09 -16.78
CA ASN A 181 5.37 -1.89 -18.19
C ASN A 181 6.57 -0.95 -18.40
N SER A 182 6.76 0.02 -17.50
CA SER A 182 7.90 0.94 -17.54
C SER A 182 8.41 1.25 -16.15
N SER A 183 9.72 1.17 -15.98
CA SER A 183 10.45 1.52 -14.75
C SER A 183 10.47 3.03 -14.48
N ILE A 184 10.32 3.89 -15.49
CA ILE A 184 10.52 5.34 -15.41
C ILE A 184 9.41 6.10 -16.18
N GLY A 185 8.75 7.05 -15.51
CA GLY A 185 7.75 7.93 -16.15
C GLY A 185 6.62 8.37 -15.20
N ARG A 186 5.87 9.41 -15.58
CA ARG A 186 4.68 9.88 -14.82
C ARG A 186 3.49 8.90 -14.90
N PHE A 187 3.41 8.09 -15.95
CA PHE A 187 2.29 7.19 -16.22
C PHE A 187 2.72 5.73 -16.10
N VAL A 188 2.66 5.20 -14.87
CA VAL A 188 2.98 3.78 -14.61
C VAL A 188 1.74 2.92 -14.90
N ARG A 189 1.81 2.15 -16.00
CA ARG A 189 0.84 1.10 -16.34
C ARG A 189 1.36 -0.29 -15.95
N TRP A 190 0.41 -1.18 -15.67
CA TRP A 190 0.61 -2.54 -15.23
C TRP A 190 -0.09 -3.51 -16.19
N LYS A 191 0.65 -4.44 -16.77
CA LYS A 191 0.06 -5.63 -17.39
C LYS A 191 -0.63 -6.46 -16.33
N LEU A 192 -1.82 -6.95 -16.67
CA LEU A 192 -2.55 -7.91 -15.86
C LEU A 192 -1.76 -9.22 -15.81
N PRO A 193 -1.83 -9.96 -14.69
CA PRO A 193 -1.35 -11.34 -14.62
C PRO A 193 -2.21 -12.26 -15.50
N ASP A 194 -1.62 -13.38 -15.89
CA ASP A 194 -2.30 -14.42 -16.67
C ASP A 194 -3.31 -15.18 -15.78
N GLU A 195 -4.33 -15.83 -16.36
CA GLU A 195 -5.39 -16.50 -15.58
C GLU A 195 -4.84 -17.64 -14.70
N GLU A 196 -3.81 -18.34 -15.18
CA GLU A 196 -3.06 -19.34 -14.40
C GLU A 196 -2.32 -18.72 -13.20
N GLU A 197 -1.70 -17.55 -13.36
CA GLU A 197 -1.02 -16.82 -12.28
C GLU A 197 -2.01 -16.31 -11.22
N LEU A 198 -3.25 -16.01 -11.63
CA LEU A 198 -4.32 -15.57 -10.74
C LEU A 198 -4.91 -16.72 -9.91
N GLY A 199 -4.84 -17.96 -10.37
CA GLY A 199 -5.50 -19.11 -9.73
C GLY A 199 -7.04 -18.99 -9.67
N PRO A 200 -7.72 -19.87 -8.93
CA PRO A 200 -9.18 -19.94 -8.93
C PRO A 200 -9.86 -18.64 -8.43
N PRO A 201 -11.09 -18.33 -8.92
CA PRO A 201 -11.89 -17.21 -8.41
C PRO A 201 -12.16 -17.36 -6.91
N SER A 202 -12.15 -16.24 -6.19
CA SER A 202 -12.28 -16.25 -4.72
C SER A 202 -13.64 -16.77 -4.20
N ASP A 203 -14.65 -16.80 -5.07
CA ASP A 203 -16.02 -17.21 -4.73
C ASP A 203 -16.37 -18.63 -5.21
N ALA A 204 -15.46 -19.33 -5.91
CA ALA A 204 -15.75 -20.62 -6.54
C ALA A 204 -15.94 -21.80 -5.55
N GLU A 205 -15.40 -21.69 -4.33
CA GLU A 205 -15.35 -22.82 -3.38
C GLU A 205 -16.63 -23.07 -2.56
N MET A 206 -17.71 -22.29 -2.75
CA MET A 206 -19.00 -22.52 -2.08
C MET A 206 -20.10 -23.11 -2.97
N SER A 207 -19.87 -23.32 -4.27
CA SER A 207 -20.89 -23.77 -5.23
C SER A 207 -20.74 -25.22 -5.71
N SER A 208 -20.27 -26.12 -4.83
CA SER A 208 -19.95 -27.52 -5.17
C SER A 208 -20.66 -28.58 -4.33
N ASN A 209 -21.74 -28.23 -3.62
CA ASN A 209 -22.54 -29.21 -2.87
C ASN A 209 -24.04 -28.90 -2.83
N GLU A 210 -24.69 -28.86 -4.00
CA GLU A 210 -26.14 -29.02 -4.10
C GLU A 210 -26.47 -30.06 -5.16
N GLY A 211 -26.65 -31.31 -4.70
CA GLY A 211 -27.07 -32.42 -5.56
C GLY A 211 -28.57 -32.45 -5.73
N THR A 212 -29.05 -32.11 -6.93
CA THR A 212 -30.44 -32.29 -7.39
C THR A 212 -30.35 -32.72 -8.86
N SER A 213 -30.18 -34.02 -9.11
CA SER A 213 -31.24 -34.97 -9.48
C SER A 213 -31.90 -34.68 -10.83
N GLU A 214 -31.87 -35.69 -11.70
CA GLU A 214 -32.45 -35.71 -13.04
C GLU A 214 -33.84 -35.05 -13.14
N THR A 215 -34.04 -34.22 -14.18
CA THR A 215 -35.29 -34.28 -14.94
C THR A 215 -35.02 -34.01 -16.42
N LYS A 216 -35.69 -34.77 -17.30
CA LYS A 216 -35.32 -34.99 -18.70
C LYS A 216 -36.51 -34.75 -19.64
N ALA A 217 -36.45 -33.70 -20.46
CA ALA A 217 -37.18 -33.49 -21.72
C ALA A 217 -36.51 -32.28 -22.44
N LYS A 218 -36.10 -32.30 -23.73
CA LYS A 218 -36.90 -32.36 -24.99
C LYS A 218 -37.96 -31.25 -25.07
N GLU A 219 -38.15 -30.43 -26.12
CA GLU A 219 -37.54 -30.17 -27.47
C GLU A 219 -37.86 -28.68 -27.83
N GLY A 220 -37.33 -28.02 -28.87
CA GLY A 220 -36.44 -28.38 -29.99
C GLY A 220 -35.88 -27.10 -30.68
N GLU A 221 -35.76 -27.09 -32.02
CA GLU A 221 -35.39 -25.95 -32.91
C GLU A 221 -33.97 -25.36 -32.67
N GLU A 222 -32.93 -25.64 -33.47
CA GLU A 222 -32.73 -25.48 -34.94
C GLU A 222 -32.88 -24.03 -35.43
N GLU A 223 -31.75 -23.33 -35.59
CA GLU A 223 -31.54 -22.43 -36.74
C GLU A 223 -30.05 -22.46 -37.14
N GLU A 224 -29.80 -22.75 -38.41
CA GLU A 224 -28.46 -22.74 -39.03
C GLU A 224 -27.98 -21.31 -39.28
N ASN A 225 -26.68 -21.07 -39.20
CA ASN A 225 -26.00 -20.08 -40.04
C ASN A 225 -24.51 -20.45 -40.17
N ASP A 226 -24.14 -20.97 -41.34
CA ASP A 226 -22.76 -20.90 -41.83
C ASP A 226 -22.37 -19.44 -42.08
N ASP A 227 -21.12 -19.05 -41.83
CA ASP A 227 -20.21 -18.67 -42.93
C ASP A 227 -18.76 -18.37 -42.47
N ASP A 228 -17.85 -18.64 -43.41
CA ASP A 228 -16.40 -18.37 -43.44
C ASP A 228 -15.92 -17.05 -42.78
N ASP A 229 -14.75 -17.08 -42.11
CA ASP A 229 -13.54 -16.41 -42.68
C ASP A 229 -12.21 -16.99 -42.14
N LYS A 230 -11.13 -16.76 -42.89
CA LYS A 230 -9.85 -17.46 -42.84
C LYS A 230 -8.71 -16.62 -42.23
N GLY A 231 -7.92 -17.29 -41.37
CA GLY A 231 -6.49 -17.01 -41.22
C GLY A 231 -6.13 -15.82 -40.31
N LYS A 232 -4.92 -15.75 -39.76
CA LYS A 232 -3.65 -16.08 -40.39
C LYS A 232 -2.58 -16.30 -39.31
N ALA A 233 -1.75 -17.33 -39.47
CA ALA A 233 -0.60 -17.53 -38.60
C ALA A 233 0.50 -16.51 -38.91
N SER A 234 1.15 -15.97 -37.88
CA SER A 234 2.49 -15.42 -37.96
C SER A 234 3.25 -15.76 -36.69
N GLN A 235 4.20 -16.67 -36.84
CA GLN A 235 5.30 -16.85 -35.91
C GLN A 235 6.13 -15.56 -35.92
N ASN A 236 6.66 -15.15 -34.77
CA ASN A 236 7.95 -14.47 -34.75
C ASN A 236 8.73 -14.95 -33.52
N GLU A 237 9.70 -15.83 -33.77
CA GLU A 237 10.75 -16.12 -32.81
C GLU A 237 11.78 -14.99 -32.91
N GLU A 238 12.08 -14.31 -31.81
CA GLU A 238 13.36 -13.61 -31.67
C GLU A 238 13.91 -13.90 -30.28
N LYS A 239 14.98 -14.69 -30.25
CA LYS A 239 15.94 -14.70 -29.15
C LYS A 239 16.68 -13.37 -29.20
N ASP A 240 17.09 -12.86 -28.04
CA ASP A 240 18.48 -12.44 -27.93
C ASP A 240 19.03 -12.69 -26.53
N GLN A 241 20.32 -13.03 -26.50
CA GLN A 241 21.07 -13.44 -25.32
C GLN A 241 21.88 -12.28 -24.74
N GLU A 242 21.97 -12.33 -23.41
CA GLU A 242 23.19 -12.12 -22.61
C GLU A 242 23.78 -10.71 -22.39
N ASP A 243 24.27 -10.56 -21.15
CA ASP A 243 25.40 -9.77 -20.67
C ASP A 243 25.59 -8.30 -21.12
N ASP A 244 25.52 -7.39 -20.14
CA ASP A 244 26.75 -6.73 -19.70
C ASP A 244 26.73 -6.38 -18.20
N GLN A 245 27.89 -6.51 -17.57
CA GLN A 245 28.16 -6.29 -16.16
C GLN A 245 29.26 -5.22 -16.02
N THR A 246 28.92 -3.94 -16.19
CA THR A 246 29.91 -2.85 -16.09
C THR A 246 29.60 -1.85 -14.95
N GLY A 247 30.41 -1.93 -13.89
CA GLY A 247 30.41 -0.97 -12.80
C GLY A 247 31.22 0.28 -13.14
N GLY A 248 30.57 1.45 -13.13
CA GLY A 248 31.24 2.75 -13.34
C GLY A 248 31.86 3.32 -12.05
N GLN A 249 33.18 3.20 -11.90
CA GLN A 249 33.93 4.07 -11.00
C GLN A 249 33.91 5.51 -11.53
N VAL A 250 33.50 6.47 -10.72
CA VAL A 250 33.72 7.91 -10.97
C VAL A 250 34.99 8.36 -10.22
N PRO A 251 36.00 8.93 -10.91
CA PRO A 251 37.21 9.43 -10.27
C PRO A 251 36.94 10.74 -9.53
N SER A 252 37.43 10.82 -8.30
CA SER A 252 37.45 12.06 -7.51
C SER A 252 38.41 13.08 -8.13
N SER A 253 37.91 14.25 -8.49
CA SER A 253 38.75 15.40 -8.84
C SER A 253 39.27 16.06 -7.57
N GLU A 254 40.58 16.04 -7.36
CA GLU A 254 41.22 16.90 -6.37
C GLU A 254 41.11 18.37 -6.80
N THR A 255 40.88 19.28 -5.85
CA THR A 255 41.12 20.70 -6.07
C THR A 255 41.71 21.28 -4.79
N THR A 256 43.00 21.60 -4.88
CA THR A 256 43.82 22.14 -3.81
C THR A 256 43.77 23.67 -3.78
N THR A 257 44.04 24.23 -2.59
CA THR A 257 44.62 25.56 -2.34
C THR A 257 43.90 26.81 -2.89
N SER A 258 43.41 27.64 -1.96
CA SER A 258 44.06 28.94 -1.71
C SER A 258 43.76 29.49 -0.32
N ASP A 259 44.79 30.06 0.29
CA ASP A 259 44.83 30.67 1.61
C ASP A 259 44.13 32.04 1.73
N ASN A 260 44.17 32.55 2.97
CA ASN A 260 44.26 33.96 3.38
C ASN A 260 42.93 34.68 3.77
N PRO A 261 42.98 35.74 4.62
CA PRO A 261 43.19 35.63 6.08
C PRO A 261 42.09 36.39 6.90
N PRO A 262 42.16 36.49 8.25
CA PRO A 262 41.01 36.90 9.07
C PRO A 262 40.87 38.41 9.26
N SER A 263 39.67 38.88 9.63
CA SER A 263 39.48 40.23 10.18
C SER A 263 38.20 40.41 11.00
N SER A 264 38.29 41.37 11.93
CA SER A 264 37.23 42.06 12.68
C SER A 264 36.27 41.24 13.57
N GLU A 265 36.60 41.24 14.86
CA GLU A 265 35.62 41.35 15.96
C GLU A 265 34.70 42.58 15.78
N LEU A 266 33.51 42.57 16.42
CA LEU A 266 32.92 43.63 17.26
C LEU A 266 31.56 43.12 17.87
N PRO A 267 30.90 43.81 18.84
CA PRO A 267 30.38 43.10 20.02
C PRO A 267 28.84 43.01 20.17
N ARG A 268 28.43 42.01 20.96
CA ARG A 268 27.50 42.04 22.12
C ARG A 268 26.60 43.30 22.31
N GLU A 269 25.27 43.08 22.35
CA GLU A 269 24.22 43.63 23.26
C GLU A 269 22.95 42.74 23.05
N THR A 270 22.29 42.06 24.01
CA THR A 270 21.56 42.40 25.26
C THR A 270 20.14 42.96 25.08
N GLY A 271 19.14 42.26 25.65
CA GLY A 271 17.74 42.71 25.78
C GLY A 271 16.84 42.38 24.57
N THR A 272 15.51 42.21 24.69
CA THR A 272 14.61 42.38 25.87
C THR A 272 13.33 41.55 25.67
N GLU A 273 12.73 41.04 26.76
CA GLU A 273 11.37 40.49 26.75
C GLU A 273 10.32 41.57 26.42
N VAL A 274 9.31 41.27 25.59
CA VAL A 274 8.01 41.92 25.71
C VAL A 274 6.87 40.95 25.38
N ASN A 275 5.90 40.84 26.29
CA ASN A 275 4.57 40.26 26.03
C ASN A 275 3.83 41.08 24.96
N ASN A 276 2.94 40.44 24.17
CA ASN A 276 1.53 40.87 24.18
C ASN A 276 0.56 39.89 23.48
N SER A 277 -0.69 40.00 23.93
CA SER A 277 -1.88 39.17 23.72
C SER A 277 -2.35 38.96 22.26
N PRO A 278 -3.21 37.94 22.01
CA PRO A 278 -3.80 37.71 20.69
C PRO A 278 -4.85 38.77 20.33
N ALA A 279 -4.81 39.24 19.08
CA ALA A 279 -5.88 40.02 18.48
C ALA A 279 -6.90 39.07 17.82
N ASN A 280 -8.15 39.18 18.26
CA ASN A 280 -9.31 38.56 17.63
C ASN A 280 -9.70 39.41 16.41
N THR A 281 -9.76 38.83 15.21
CA THR A 281 -10.29 39.52 14.03
C THR A 281 -11.30 38.62 13.35
N ILE A 282 -12.57 38.95 13.58
CA ILE A 282 -13.71 38.42 12.84
C ILE A 282 -13.76 39.20 11.54
N ASN A 283 -13.64 38.48 10.41
CA ASN A 283 -14.04 38.98 9.11
C ASN A 283 -15.29 38.20 8.71
N ASP A 284 -16.45 38.75 9.08
CA ASP A 284 -17.67 38.52 8.33
C ASP A 284 -17.56 39.43 7.09
N ASP A 285 -17.48 38.84 5.90
CA ASP A 285 -17.74 39.54 4.63
C ASP A 285 -18.80 38.70 3.90
N ASP A 286 -20.03 39.21 3.94
CA ASP A 286 -21.11 38.80 3.03
C ASP A 286 -20.81 39.37 1.65
N GLU A 287 -20.68 38.52 0.62
CA GLU A 287 -21.02 38.92 -0.75
C GLU A 287 -21.94 37.86 -1.35
N ASP A 288 -23.19 38.29 -1.60
CA ASP A 288 -24.16 37.58 -2.42
C ASP A 288 -23.63 37.49 -3.86
N ASP A 289 -23.76 36.32 -4.49
CA ASP A 289 -23.84 36.19 -5.95
C ASP A 289 -24.97 35.22 -6.27
N ASP A 290 -26.17 35.78 -6.44
CA ASP A 290 -27.20 35.18 -7.29
C ASP A 290 -26.62 35.07 -8.71
N ASP A 291 -26.67 33.89 -9.33
CA ASP A 291 -26.69 33.87 -10.79
C ASP A 291 -27.54 32.74 -11.37
N ASP A 292 -28.26 33.14 -12.42
CA ASP A 292 -29.47 32.48 -12.89
C ASP A 292 -29.20 31.28 -13.81
N ASN A 293 -29.99 30.22 -13.59
CA ASN A 293 -30.84 29.62 -14.62
C ASN A 293 -30.31 29.54 -16.09
N ASN A 294 -30.00 28.33 -16.55
CA ASN A 294 -30.17 27.99 -17.97
C ASN A 294 -30.67 26.55 -18.19
N GLU A 295 -31.99 26.39 -18.06
CA GLU A 295 -32.72 25.20 -18.48
C GLU A 295 -32.86 25.17 -20.03
N SER A 296 -31.87 24.61 -20.72
CA SER A 296 -31.95 24.37 -22.17
C SER A 296 -32.43 22.94 -22.46
N ALA A 297 -33.76 22.76 -22.47
CA ALA A 297 -34.38 21.57 -23.03
C ALA A 297 -34.09 21.46 -24.53
N ASN A 298 -33.66 20.28 -24.99
CA ASN A 298 -33.53 19.99 -26.42
C ASN A 298 -34.39 18.78 -26.77
N THR A 299 -35.44 19.03 -27.54
CA THR A 299 -36.44 18.03 -27.95
C THR A 299 -36.60 18.10 -29.46
N LEU A 300 -36.03 17.13 -30.18
CA LEU A 300 -36.46 16.55 -31.47
C LEU A 300 -35.35 15.65 -32.04
#